data_AF-W2MRD7-F1
#
_entry.id   AF-W2MRD7-F1
#
_cell.length_a   1.000
_cell.length_b   1.000
_cell.length_c   1.000
_cell.angle_alpha   90.00
_cell.angle_beta   90.00
_cell.angle_gamma   90.00
#
_symmetry.space_group_name_H-M   'P 1'
#
loop_
_entity.id
_entity.type
_entity.pdbx_description
1 polymer ?
#
loop_
_entity_poly.entity_id
_entity_poly.type
_entity_poly.pdbx_seq_one_letter_code
_entity_poly.pdbx_strand_id
1 'polypeptide(L)'
;MTTTEIKNTTQGRRNYCTDGDFDTNLYTSNSAIIWQGISFSSPATMTSFLDVIRVISTITAVLVAQSPAPDFWKIYKTKSTGPSSILPVVMIFCNCYVWVLYAYLVDNILPLFVNCCFGMFTSVVFGAIYYHWSTNRSHIHKVCAVAFITMAIYTIYYILGTTGVTNQSDDAVEKVLGVVSDIVSLAMYASPLEAMKQVIQTKDATALPIIISAIFLTNTTVWTVFAFADDDMFVVVPNAIGMLVCVAQVALYVMYPPKNTKEVSVNCGELELQQPASKPAKELLSPTTTPYTKLNDCEVV
;
A
#
# COMPACT_ATOMS: atom_id res chain seq x y z
N MET A 1 -16.25 20.48 70.77
CA MET A 1 -14.84 20.18 71.09
C MET A 1 -14.54 18.76 70.69
N THR A 2 -14.10 18.55 69.44
CA THR A 2 -13.12 17.53 69.04
C THR A 2 -12.78 17.80 67.57
N THR A 3 -11.69 18.54 67.37
CA THR A 3 -10.97 18.69 66.10
C THR A 3 -9.86 17.64 66.08
N THR A 4 -9.20 17.44 64.92
CA THR A 4 -7.96 16.64 64.65
C THR A 4 -8.28 15.29 63.98
N GLU A 5 -7.79 14.88 62.80
CA GLU A 5 -6.91 15.43 61.75
C GLU A 5 -7.08 14.54 60.51
N ILE A 6 -7.11 15.13 59.31
CA ILE A 6 -7.08 14.41 58.03
C ILE A 6 -5.61 14.27 57.60
N LYS A 7 -5.11 13.04 57.48
CA LYS A 7 -3.78 12.78 56.87
C LYS A 7 -3.92 12.67 55.35
N ASN A 8 -3.50 13.73 54.67
CA ASN A 8 -3.12 13.74 53.26
C ASN A 8 -1.74 13.07 53.09
N THR A 9 -1.63 12.10 52.19
CA THR A 9 -0.35 11.46 51.86
C THR A 9 0.29 12.17 50.67
N THR A 10 1.36 12.93 50.95
CA THR A 10 2.10 13.73 49.99
C THR A 10 3.17 12.92 49.26
N GLN A 11 3.05 12.87 47.94
CA GLN A 11 4.08 13.02 46.90
C GLN A 11 5.55 12.85 47.33
N GLY A 12 6.13 11.71 46.96
CA GLY A 12 7.57 11.43 47.03
C GLY A 12 8.36 12.18 45.96
N ARG A 13 9.16 13.17 46.39
CA ARG A 13 10.15 13.90 45.59
C ARG A 13 11.43 13.05 45.52
N ARG A 14 11.87 12.64 44.32
CA ARG A 14 13.23 12.10 44.08
C ARG A 14 14.13 13.23 43.58
N ASN A 15 15.20 13.51 44.33
CA ASN A 15 16.28 14.40 43.97
C ASN A 15 17.21 13.69 42.97
N TYR A 16 17.59 14.37 41.87
CA TYR A 16 18.72 13.97 41.04
C TYR A 16 19.78 15.07 41.09
N CYS A 17 20.99 14.66 41.46
CA CYS A 17 22.19 15.48 41.54
C CYS A 17 22.69 15.91 40.15
N THR A 18 23.29 17.08 40.11
CA THR A 18 24.02 17.67 38.99
C THR A 18 25.41 17.07 38.81
N ASP A 19 25.93 17.26 37.61
CA ASP A 19 27.33 17.24 37.15
C ASP A 19 27.95 15.91 36.69
N GLY A 20 28.26 15.89 35.40
CA GLY A 20 29.05 14.90 34.68
C GLY A 20 29.14 15.28 33.20
N ASP A 21 30.14 16.11 32.86
CA ASP A 21 30.51 16.48 31.49
C ASP A 21 30.63 15.25 30.58
N PHE A 22 29.89 15.25 29.46
CA PHE A 22 30.06 14.29 28.38
C PHE A 22 30.14 15.05 27.05
N ASP A 23 31.37 15.13 26.51
CA ASP A 23 31.70 15.75 25.23
C ASP A 23 30.87 15.13 24.09
N THR A 24 29.79 15.81 23.71
CA THR A 24 28.89 15.48 22.61
C THR A 24 29.28 16.17 21.28
N ASN A 25 30.42 16.87 21.27
CA ASN A 25 30.78 17.79 20.19
C ASN A 25 31.53 17.16 18.99
N LEU A 26 31.74 15.83 18.95
CA LEU A 26 32.45 15.20 17.83
C LEU A 26 31.55 14.52 16.78
N TYR A 27 30.28 14.21 17.10
CA TYR A 27 29.37 13.55 16.15
C TYR A 27 28.45 14.51 15.38
N THR A 28 28.31 15.75 15.86
CA THR A 28 27.45 16.77 15.23
C THR A 28 28.11 17.49 14.05
N SER A 29 29.42 17.33 13.84
CA SER A 29 30.13 18.14 12.84
C SER A 29 29.92 17.68 11.39
N ASN A 30 29.58 16.41 11.14
CA ASN A 30 29.51 15.89 9.76
C ASN A 30 28.11 15.95 9.14
N SER A 31 27.04 16.01 9.95
CA SER A 31 25.67 16.24 9.46
C SER A 31 25.34 17.72 9.33
N ALA A 32 25.95 18.59 10.14
CA ALA A 32 25.69 20.04 10.11
C ALA A 32 26.15 20.74 8.83
N ILE A 33 27.17 20.21 8.12
CA ILE A 33 27.73 20.83 6.91
C ILE A 33 26.77 20.72 5.71
N ILE A 34 25.91 19.69 5.67
CA ILE A 34 24.92 19.52 4.59
C ILE A 34 23.76 20.54 4.73
N TRP A 35 23.52 21.06 5.93
CA TRP A 35 22.41 21.98 6.20
C TRP A 35 22.73 23.48 6.05
N GLN A 36 23.99 23.87 5.87
CA GLN A 36 24.35 25.30 5.73
C GLN A 36 24.04 25.90 4.34
N GLY A 37 23.64 25.08 3.36
CA GLY A 37 23.39 25.53 1.98
C GLY A 37 21.94 25.93 1.65
N ILE A 38 20.98 25.71 2.56
CA ILE A 38 19.58 26.06 2.32
C ILE A 38 19.09 26.87 3.52
N SER A 39 19.23 28.19 3.44
CA SER A 39 18.63 29.11 4.39
C SER A 39 17.10 29.04 4.25
N PHE A 40 16.48 28.04 4.87
CA PHE A 40 15.04 28.00 5.07
C PHE A 40 14.68 28.87 6.27
N SER A 41 13.56 29.56 6.07
CA SER A 41 13.02 30.67 6.83
C SER A 41 12.69 30.35 8.31
N SER A 42 12.30 31.39 9.06
CA SER A 42 11.97 31.36 10.49
C SER A 42 11.15 30.14 10.99
N PRO A 43 11.19 29.78 12.28
CA PRO A 43 10.41 28.67 12.83
C PRO A 43 8.90 28.73 12.50
N ALA A 44 8.31 29.92 12.45
CA ALA A 44 6.89 30.13 12.13
C ALA A 44 6.55 29.85 10.65
N THR A 45 7.51 30.03 9.75
CA THR A 45 7.34 29.73 8.32
C THR A 45 7.50 28.23 8.02
N MET A 46 8.28 27.50 8.82
CA MET A 46 8.41 26.05 8.71
C MET A 46 7.13 25.33 9.14
N THR A 47 6.50 25.74 10.25
CA THR A 47 5.23 25.17 10.69
C THR A 47 4.10 25.43 9.68
N SER A 48 4.04 26.64 9.13
CA SER A 48 3.05 27.01 8.10
C SER A 48 3.19 26.17 6.81
N PHE A 49 4.44 25.87 6.39
CA PHE A 49 4.71 25.04 5.23
C PHE A 49 4.31 23.58 5.44
N LEU A 50 4.66 23.02 6.60
CA LEU A 50 4.27 21.66 6.98
C LEU A 50 2.75 21.50 7.03
N ASP A 51 2.03 22.48 7.59
CA ASP A 51 0.57 22.44 7.67
C ASP A 51 -0.09 22.43 6.29
N VAL A 52 0.43 23.24 5.35
CA VAL A 52 -0.05 23.24 3.96
C VAL A 52 0.18 21.89 3.29
N ILE A 53 1.38 21.33 3.45
CA ILE A 53 1.71 20.02 2.87
C ILE A 53 0.87 18.91 3.50
N ARG A 54 0.64 18.92 4.82
CA ARG A 54 -0.24 17.97 5.52
C ARG A 54 -1.64 17.96 4.91
N VAL A 55 -2.21 19.12 4.64
CA VAL A 55 -3.52 19.24 4.00
C VAL A 55 -3.48 18.68 2.57
N ILE A 56 -2.46 19.03 1.78
CA ILE A 56 -2.32 18.54 0.40
C ILE A 56 -2.16 17.01 0.39
N SER A 57 -1.28 16.43 1.21
CA SER A 57 -1.07 14.99 1.36
C SER A 57 -2.37 14.27 1.72
N THR A 58 -3.17 14.87 2.59
CA THR A 58 -4.49 14.34 2.98
C THR A 58 -5.44 14.31 1.79
N ILE A 59 -5.55 15.41 1.05
CA ILE A 59 -6.44 15.49 -0.12
C ILE A 59 -6.00 14.50 -1.19
N THR A 60 -4.71 14.45 -1.53
CA THR A 60 -4.21 13.53 -2.57
C THR A 60 -4.41 12.07 -2.17
N ALA A 61 -4.19 11.72 -0.90
CA ALA A 61 -4.39 10.36 -0.41
C ALA A 61 -5.87 9.94 -0.47
N VAL A 62 -6.78 10.83 -0.10
CA VAL A 62 -8.23 10.57 -0.20
C VAL A 62 -8.64 10.33 -1.65
N LEU A 63 -8.15 11.14 -2.59
CA LEU A 63 -8.43 10.96 -4.02
C LEU A 63 -7.91 9.61 -4.53
N VAL A 64 -6.70 9.23 -4.15
CA VAL A 64 -6.11 7.92 -4.51
C VAL A 64 -6.90 6.77 -3.88
N ALA A 65 -7.32 6.88 -2.62
CA ALA A 65 -8.13 5.85 -1.96
C ALA A 65 -9.49 5.64 -2.64
N GLN A 66 -10.01 6.65 -3.35
CA GLN A 66 -11.24 6.56 -4.14
C GLN A 66 -11.02 6.04 -5.58
N SER A 67 -9.78 5.85 -6.04
CA SER A 67 -9.51 5.44 -7.41
C SER A 67 -10.18 4.13 -7.83
N PRO A 68 -10.41 3.12 -6.95
CA PRO A 68 -11.11 1.90 -7.33
C PRO A 68 -12.64 2.05 -7.43
N ALA A 69 -13.22 3.18 -7.01
CA ALA A 69 -14.67 3.36 -6.96
C ALA A 69 -15.40 3.09 -8.31
N PRO A 70 -14.88 3.51 -9.48
CA PRO A 70 -15.48 3.18 -10.78
C PRO A 70 -15.59 1.67 -11.03
N ASP A 71 -14.63 0.89 -10.55
CA ASP A 71 -14.55 -0.55 -10.80
C ASP A 71 -15.57 -1.28 -9.94
N PHE A 72 -15.67 -0.89 -8.66
CA PHE A 72 -16.68 -1.41 -7.77
C PHE A 72 -18.09 -0.96 -8.17
N TRP A 73 -18.23 0.23 -8.76
CA TRP A 73 -19.47 0.65 -9.38
C TRP A 73 -19.84 -0.24 -10.57
N LYS A 74 -18.88 -0.60 -11.41
CA LYS A 74 -19.06 -1.56 -12.51
C LYS A 74 -19.54 -2.90 -11.97
N ILE A 75 -18.87 -3.48 -10.96
CA ILE A 75 -19.28 -4.73 -10.30
C ILE A 75 -20.72 -4.63 -9.78
N TYR A 76 -21.05 -3.53 -9.12
CA TYR A 76 -22.40 -3.30 -8.59
C TYR A 76 -23.45 -3.25 -9.71
N LYS A 77 -23.13 -2.68 -10.87
CA LYS A 77 -24.02 -2.57 -12.03
C LYS A 77 -24.14 -3.88 -12.81
N THR A 78 -23.04 -4.58 -13.04
CA THR A 78 -22.99 -5.85 -13.79
C THR A 78 -23.43 -7.04 -12.96
N LYS A 79 -23.53 -6.90 -11.64
CA LYS A 79 -23.95 -7.96 -10.71
C LYS A 79 -23.02 -9.18 -10.75
N SER A 80 -21.77 -8.97 -11.16
CA SER A 80 -20.76 -10.00 -11.30
C SER A 80 -19.37 -9.38 -11.09
N THR A 81 -18.50 -10.11 -10.39
CA THR A 81 -17.11 -9.69 -10.16
C THR A 81 -16.22 -9.81 -11.39
N GLY A 82 -16.66 -10.51 -12.45
CA GLY A 82 -15.85 -10.71 -13.65
C GLY A 82 -14.49 -11.37 -13.34
N PRO A 83 -13.41 -11.01 -14.05
CA PRO A 83 -12.05 -11.48 -13.78
C PRO A 83 -11.36 -10.77 -12.61
N SER A 84 -12.00 -9.76 -12.01
CA SER A 84 -11.41 -8.98 -10.91
C SER A 84 -11.14 -9.87 -9.70
N SER A 85 -10.00 -9.63 -9.05
CA SER A 85 -9.61 -10.33 -7.82
C SER A 85 -9.92 -9.49 -6.58
N ILE A 86 -10.22 -10.17 -5.46
CA ILE A 86 -10.38 -9.55 -4.13
C ILE A 86 -9.04 -9.14 -3.50
N LEU A 87 -7.94 -9.73 -4.00
CA LEU A 87 -6.61 -9.59 -3.40
C LEU A 87 -6.15 -8.14 -3.26
N PRO A 88 -6.28 -7.25 -4.26
CA PRO A 88 -5.87 -5.85 -4.11
C PRO A 88 -6.59 -5.12 -2.96
N VAL A 89 -7.89 -5.36 -2.78
CA VAL A 89 -8.68 -4.73 -1.69
C VAL A 89 -8.19 -5.20 -0.32
N VAL A 90 -7.95 -6.50 -0.16
CA VAL A 90 -7.46 -7.06 1.11
C VAL A 90 -6.04 -6.56 1.40
N MET A 91 -5.18 -6.47 0.39
CA MET A 91 -3.83 -5.93 0.53
C MET A 91 -3.83 -4.45 0.94
N ILE A 92 -4.70 -3.62 0.34
CA ILE A 92 -4.87 -2.22 0.74
C ILE A 92 -5.33 -2.13 2.20
N PHE A 93 -6.29 -2.96 2.61
CA PHE A 93 -6.75 -2.99 4.00
C PHE A 93 -5.60 -3.34 4.97
N CYS A 94 -4.84 -4.39 4.68
CA CYS A 94 -3.69 -4.79 5.50
C CYS A 94 -2.61 -3.71 5.56
N ASN A 95 -2.31 -3.08 4.43
CA ASN A 95 -1.36 -1.97 4.37
C ASN A 95 -1.82 -0.80 5.25
N CYS A 96 -3.07 -0.36 5.10
CA CYS A 96 -3.61 0.70 5.94
C CYS A 96 -3.63 0.30 7.43
N TYR A 97 -3.90 -0.96 7.75
CA TYR A 97 -3.93 -1.44 9.13
C TYR A 97 -2.57 -1.32 9.84
N VAL A 98 -1.49 -1.76 9.19
CA VAL A 98 -0.14 -1.65 9.78
C VAL A 98 0.27 -0.19 9.95
N TRP A 99 -0.05 0.66 8.95
CA TRP A 99 0.20 2.10 9.03
C TRP A 99 -0.62 2.82 10.10
N VAL A 100 -1.86 2.40 10.39
CA VAL A 100 -2.65 2.97 11.50
C VAL A 100 -1.94 2.76 12.84
N LEU A 101 -1.44 1.55 13.09
CA LEU A 101 -0.75 1.23 14.35
C LEU A 101 0.60 1.95 14.44
N TYR A 102 1.34 2.02 13.34
CA TYR A 102 2.58 2.82 13.27
C TYR A 102 2.29 4.32 13.52
N ALA A 103 1.32 4.89 12.82
CA ALA A 103 0.96 6.31 12.95
C ALA A 103 0.52 6.68 14.36
N TYR A 104 -0.22 5.79 15.02
CA TYR A 104 -0.61 5.98 16.42
C TYR A 104 0.58 5.87 17.38
N LEU A 105 1.60 5.07 17.06
CA LEU A 105 2.83 4.97 17.87
C LEU A 105 3.68 6.24 17.81
N VAL A 106 3.82 6.84 16.62
CA VAL A 106 4.65 8.03 16.38
C VAL A 106 3.86 9.35 16.49
N ASP A 107 2.63 9.30 17.01
CA ASP A 107 1.72 10.44 17.15
C ASP A 107 1.44 11.22 15.83
N ASN A 108 1.55 10.57 14.67
CA ASN A 108 1.28 11.15 13.36
C ASN A 108 -0.21 11.05 12.97
N ILE A 109 -1.05 11.88 13.61
CA ILE A 109 -2.51 11.83 13.44
C ILE A 109 -2.93 12.34 12.05
N LEU A 110 -2.44 13.51 11.64
CA LEU A 110 -2.66 14.08 10.31
C LEU A 110 -1.30 14.31 9.64
N PRO A 111 -1.06 13.72 8.45
CA PRO A 111 -2.01 13.11 7.53
C PRO A 111 -2.12 11.58 7.66
N LEU A 112 -1.19 10.91 8.34
CA LEU A 112 -1.01 9.46 8.22
C LEU A 112 -2.17 8.64 8.80
N PHE A 113 -2.44 8.77 10.10
CA PHE A 113 -3.48 7.98 10.76
C PHE A 113 -4.86 8.14 10.09
N VAL A 114 -5.29 9.38 9.83
CA VAL A 114 -6.61 9.66 9.23
C VAL A 114 -6.74 9.07 7.82
N ASN A 115 -5.72 9.20 6.98
CA ASN A 115 -5.76 8.64 5.63
C ASN A 115 -5.79 7.12 5.64
N CYS A 116 -5.04 6.48 6.53
CA CYS A 116 -5.06 5.03 6.66
C CYS A 116 -6.39 4.52 7.22
N CYS A 117 -6.99 5.21 8.20
CA CYS A 117 -8.35 4.89 8.67
C CYS A 117 -9.39 5.02 7.54
N PHE A 118 -9.31 6.09 6.73
CA PHE A 118 -10.17 6.26 5.57
C PHE A 118 -9.95 5.14 4.54
N GLY A 119 -8.70 4.78 4.25
CA GLY A 119 -8.33 3.67 3.37
C GLY A 119 -8.89 2.32 3.85
N MET A 120 -8.82 2.04 5.15
CA MET A 120 -9.45 0.85 5.75
C MET A 120 -10.97 0.87 5.57
N PHE A 121 -11.63 1.99 5.85
CA PHE A 121 -13.07 2.15 5.67
C PHE A 121 -13.49 1.88 4.22
N THR A 122 -12.81 2.49 3.26
CA THR A 122 -13.09 2.30 1.83
C THR A 122 -12.86 0.86 1.38
N SER A 123 -11.80 0.22 1.87
CA SER A 123 -11.51 -1.20 1.60
C SER A 123 -12.60 -2.13 2.14
N VAL A 124 -13.18 -1.84 3.31
CA VAL A 124 -14.32 -2.59 3.85
C VAL A 124 -15.55 -2.43 2.95
N VAL A 125 -15.85 -1.20 2.51
CA VAL A 125 -16.98 -0.92 1.61
C VAL A 125 -16.81 -1.66 0.27
N PHE A 126 -15.65 -1.52 -0.38
CA PHE A 126 -15.35 -2.21 -1.64
C PHE A 126 -15.35 -3.73 -1.47
N GLY A 127 -14.77 -4.22 -0.38
CA GLY A 127 -14.77 -5.64 -0.02
C GLY A 127 -16.17 -6.20 0.18
N ALA A 128 -17.08 -5.44 0.81
CA ALA A 128 -18.47 -5.84 0.99
C ALA A 128 -19.23 -5.91 -0.34
N ILE A 129 -19.04 -4.94 -1.24
CA ILE A 129 -19.61 -4.93 -2.59
C ILE A 129 -19.10 -6.14 -3.37
N TYR A 130 -17.79 -6.38 -3.37
CA TYR A 130 -17.17 -7.53 -4.04
C TYR A 130 -17.72 -8.84 -3.48
N TYR A 131 -17.75 -8.96 -2.15
CA TYR A 131 -18.25 -10.13 -1.48
C TYR A 131 -19.65 -10.39 -1.98
N HIS A 132 -20.58 -9.45 -1.86
CA HIS A 132 -21.99 -9.62 -2.24
C HIS A 132 -22.17 -10.22 -3.65
N TRP A 133 -21.42 -9.77 -4.65
CA TRP A 133 -21.55 -10.23 -6.04
C TRP A 133 -20.60 -11.36 -6.44
N SER A 134 -19.77 -11.86 -5.52
CA SER A 134 -18.83 -12.94 -5.81
C SER A 134 -19.49 -14.31 -5.67
N THR A 135 -19.13 -15.23 -6.55
CA THR A 135 -19.48 -16.65 -6.47
C THR A 135 -18.45 -17.44 -5.66
N ASN A 136 -17.18 -17.02 -5.67
CA ASN A 136 -16.04 -17.78 -5.15
C ASN A 136 -15.73 -17.47 -3.67
N ARG A 137 -16.72 -17.65 -2.79
CA ARG A 137 -16.65 -17.28 -1.36
C ARG A 137 -15.53 -17.97 -0.59
N SER A 138 -15.22 -19.22 -0.94
CA SER A 138 -14.13 -19.98 -0.30
C SER A 138 -12.78 -19.29 -0.51
N HIS A 139 -12.52 -18.77 -1.72
CA HIS A 139 -11.29 -18.03 -1.99
C HIS A 139 -11.22 -16.74 -1.16
N ILE A 140 -12.32 -15.98 -1.09
CA ILE A 140 -12.38 -14.75 -0.28
C ILE A 140 -12.11 -15.07 1.20
N HIS A 141 -12.78 -16.07 1.77
CA HIS A 141 -12.58 -16.43 3.17
C HIS A 141 -11.13 -16.86 3.46
N LYS A 142 -10.49 -17.61 2.55
CA LYS A 142 -9.08 -17.98 2.68
C LYS A 142 -8.16 -16.76 2.70
N VAL A 143 -8.34 -15.84 1.75
CA VAL A 143 -7.52 -14.61 1.66
C VAL A 143 -7.74 -13.72 2.89
N CYS A 144 -8.99 -13.50 3.30
CA CYS A 144 -9.32 -12.74 4.51
C CYS A 144 -8.82 -13.41 5.80
N ALA A 145 -8.86 -14.74 5.89
CA ALA A 145 -8.37 -15.47 7.06
C ALA A 145 -6.84 -15.34 7.20
N VAL A 146 -6.10 -15.47 6.08
CA VAL A 146 -4.65 -15.24 6.08
C VAL A 146 -4.34 -13.80 6.50
N ALA A 147 -5.02 -12.82 5.91
CA ALA A 147 -4.88 -11.42 6.27
C ALA A 147 -5.15 -11.16 7.76
N PHE A 148 -6.25 -11.73 8.29
CA PHE A 148 -6.60 -11.59 9.71
C PHE A 148 -5.54 -12.19 10.63
N ILE A 149 -5.01 -13.38 10.31
CA ILE A 149 -3.93 -14.02 11.09
C ILE A 149 -2.68 -13.15 11.07
N THR A 150 -2.27 -12.65 9.90
CA THR A 150 -1.09 -11.78 9.77
C THR A 150 -1.26 -10.49 10.57
N MET A 151 -2.42 -9.83 10.49
CA MET A 151 -2.71 -8.63 11.29
C MET A 151 -2.73 -8.95 12.78
N ALA A 152 -3.33 -10.07 13.21
CA ALA A 152 -3.35 -10.46 14.62
C ALA A 152 -1.93 -10.67 15.17
N ILE A 153 -1.03 -11.31 14.40
CA ILE A 153 0.38 -11.48 14.79
C ILE A 153 1.06 -10.11 14.94
N TYR A 154 0.85 -9.21 13.97
CA TYR A 154 1.40 -7.86 14.02
C TYR A 154 0.89 -7.07 15.24
N THR A 155 -0.42 -7.15 15.55
CA THR A 155 -1.04 -6.49 16.70
C THR A 155 -0.57 -7.07 18.02
N ILE A 156 -0.36 -8.39 18.11
CA ILE A 156 0.23 -9.02 19.29
C ILE A 156 1.64 -8.45 19.52
N TYR A 157 2.47 -8.37 18.48
CA TYR A 157 3.80 -7.76 18.61
C TYR A 157 3.71 -6.29 19.01
N TYR A 158 2.83 -5.51 18.40
CA TYR A 158 2.58 -4.11 18.76
C TYR A 158 2.26 -3.94 20.25
N ILE A 159 1.33 -4.75 20.80
CA ILE A 159 0.96 -4.69 22.21
C ILE A 159 2.13 -5.12 23.10
N LEU A 160 2.82 -6.22 22.79
CA LEU A 160 3.94 -6.71 23.59
C LEU A 160 5.14 -5.75 23.57
N GLY A 161 5.39 -5.11 22.43
CA GLY A 161 6.41 -4.09 22.25
C GLY A 161 6.12 -2.86 23.11
N THR A 162 4.95 -2.25 22.94
CA THR A 162 4.55 -1.00 23.61
C THR A 162 4.29 -1.14 25.11
N THR A 163 3.98 -2.34 25.61
CA THR A 163 3.81 -2.60 27.06
C THR A 163 5.12 -2.92 27.78
N GLY A 164 6.26 -2.92 27.09
CA GLY A 164 7.58 -3.17 27.67
C GLY A 164 7.88 -4.65 27.96
N VAL A 165 6.96 -5.58 27.65
CA VAL A 165 7.13 -7.02 27.90
C VAL A 165 8.32 -7.60 27.13
N THR A 166 8.64 -7.03 25.97
CA THR A 166 9.75 -7.49 25.12
C THR A 166 11.14 -7.03 25.58
N ASN A 167 11.25 -6.17 26.61
CA ASN A 167 12.50 -5.54 27.04
C ASN A 167 13.25 -4.76 25.93
N GLN A 168 12.55 -4.36 24.88
CA GLN A 168 13.08 -3.48 23.83
C GLN A 168 12.88 -2.02 24.24
N SER A 169 13.74 -1.11 23.75
CA SER A 169 13.48 0.33 23.84
C SER A 169 12.33 0.73 22.91
N ASP A 170 11.67 1.86 23.21
CA ASP A 170 10.57 2.38 22.39
C ASP A 170 11.00 2.60 20.93
N ASP A 171 12.19 3.18 20.72
CA ASP A 171 12.82 3.35 19.41
C ASP A 171 13.06 2.02 18.66
N ALA A 172 13.39 0.94 19.37
CA ALA A 172 13.56 -0.37 18.73
C ALA A 172 12.20 -0.96 18.29
N VAL A 173 11.14 -0.78 19.09
CA VAL A 173 9.79 -1.22 18.75
C VAL A 173 9.26 -0.43 17.55
N GLU A 174 9.46 0.88 17.54
CA GLU A 174 9.11 1.76 16.41
C GLU A 174 9.80 1.30 15.12
N LYS A 175 11.12 1.05 15.17
CA LYS A 175 11.88 0.59 14.01
C LYS A 175 11.35 -0.72 13.44
N VAL A 176 11.02 -1.70 14.28
CA VAL A 176 10.49 -2.98 13.80
C VAL A 176 9.12 -2.79 13.15
N LEU A 177 8.23 -2.00 13.76
CA LEU A 177 6.89 -1.74 13.23
C LEU A 177 6.95 -0.93 11.92
N GLY A 178 7.85 0.05 11.84
CA GLY A 178 8.12 0.82 10.62
C GLY A 178 8.63 -0.05 9.49
N VAL A 179 9.68 -0.85 9.72
CA VAL A 179 10.23 -1.78 8.72
C VAL A 179 9.18 -2.77 8.19
N VAL A 180 8.34 -3.31 9.08
CA VAL A 180 7.27 -4.22 8.64
C VAL A 180 6.23 -3.48 7.79
N SER A 181 5.88 -2.24 8.14
CA SER A 181 4.95 -1.40 7.36
C SER A 181 5.52 -1.08 5.97
N ASP A 182 6.81 -0.82 5.88
CA ASP A 182 7.52 -0.62 4.61
C ASP A 182 7.49 -1.86 3.74
N ILE A 183 7.81 -3.03 4.30
CA ILE A 183 7.79 -4.30 3.55
C ILE A 183 6.40 -4.56 2.97
N VAL A 184 5.34 -4.35 3.75
CA VAL A 184 3.95 -4.50 3.28
C VAL A 184 3.63 -3.51 2.16
N SER A 185 4.05 -2.24 2.31
CA SER A 185 3.87 -1.20 1.30
C SER A 185 4.58 -1.54 -0.01
N LEU A 186 5.84 -1.96 0.07
CA LEU A 186 6.66 -2.30 -1.08
C LEU A 186 6.14 -3.54 -1.82
N ALA A 187 5.59 -4.51 -1.11
CA ALA A 187 4.96 -5.68 -1.71
C ALA A 187 3.81 -5.30 -2.66
N MET A 188 3.11 -4.18 -2.41
CA MET A 188 2.05 -3.69 -3.29
C MET A 188 2.57 -3.22 -4.65
N TYR A 189 3.84 -2.86 -4.76
CA TYR A 189 4.45 -2.48 -6.04
C TYR A 189 4.76 -3.66 -6.96
N ALA A 190 4.58 -4.91 -6.51
CA ALA A 190 4.77 -6.09 -7.35
C ALA A 190 3.90 -6.05 -8.63
N SER A 191 2.64 -5.64 -8.49
CA SER A 191 1.69 -5.55 -9.61
C SER A 191 2.10 -4.53 -10.69
N PRO A 192 2.39 -3.25 -10.35
CA PRO A 192 2.87 -2.31 -11.36
C PRO A 192 4.24 -2.69 -11.96
N LEU A 193 5.12 -3.33 -11.20
CA LEU A 193 6.39 -3.87 -11.72
C LEU A 193 6.17 -4.98 -12.75
N GLU A 194 5.20 -5.86 -12.53
CA GLU A 194 4.81 -6.90 -13.49
C GLU A 194 4.27 -6.28 -14.80
N ALA A 195 3.39 -5.28 -14.70
CA ALA A 195 2.89 -4.56 -15.87
C ALA A 195 4.03 -3.90 -16.67
N MET A 196 4.98 -3.24 -16.00
CA MET A 196 6.15 -2.66 -16.66
C MET A 196 7.02 -3.71 -17.37
N LYS A 197 7.22 -4.87 -16.74
CA LYS A 197 7.92 -6.00 -17.37
C LYS A 197 7.22 -6.45 -18.65
N GLN A 198 5.88 -6.53 -18.63
CA GLN A 198 5.09 -6.87 -19.81
C GLN A 198 5.31 -5.85 -20.92
N VAL A 199 5.24 -4.54 -20.64
CA VAL A 199 5.48 -3.48 -21.64
C VAL A 199 6.86 -3.58 -22.26
N ILE A 200 7.90 -3.86 -21.46
CA ILE A 200 9.27 -4.00 -21.97
C ILE A 200 9.38 -5.19 -22.95
N GLN A 201 8.66 -6.28 -22.68
CA GLN A 201 8.65 -7.51 -23.49
C GLN A 201 7.81 -7.36 -24.76
N THR A 202 6.61 -6.79 -24.67
CA THR A 202 5.68 -6.62 -25.79
C THR A 202 5.98 -5.39 -26.63
N LYS A 203 6.80 -4.47 -26.11
CA LYS A 203 7.07 -3.15 -26.70
C LYS A 203 5.77 -2.39 -26.96
N ASP A 204 4.83 -2.48 -26.03
CA ASP A 204 3.49 -1.88 -26.12
C ASP A 204 2.97 -1.51 -24.72
N ALA A 205 2.75 -0.21 -24.49
CA ALA A 205 2.27 0.33 -23.21
C ALA A 205 0.74 0.30 -23.05
N THR A 206 -0.01 -0.43 -23.88
CA THR A 206 -1.49 -0.55 -23.75
C THR A 206 -1.94 -1.05 -22.37
N ALA A 207 -1.12 -1.86 -21.69
CA ALA A 207 -1.41 -2.37 -20.35
C ALA A 207 -1.17 -1.36 -19.21
N LEU A 208 -0.53 -0.21 -19.47
CA LEU A 208 -0.21 0.76 -18.42
C LEU A 208 -1.32 1.83 -18.26
N PRO A 209 -1.93 1.96 -17.08
CA PRO A 209 -2.92 2.99 -16.81
C PRO A 209 -2.25 4.34 -16.51
N ILE A 210 -1.73 5.02 -17.55
CA ILE A 210 -0.88 6.21 -17.41
C ILE A 210 -1.51 7.36 -16.61
N ILE A 211 -2.83 7.55 -16.70
CA ILE A 211 -3.54 8.59 -15.95
C ILE A 211 -3.48 8.29 -14.44
N ILE A 212 -3.72 7.03 -14.06
CA ILE A 212 -3.67 6.59 -12.66
C ILE A 212 -2.22 6.65 -12.15
N SER A 213 -1.25 6.26 -12.99
CA SER A 213 0.18 6.40 -12.66
C SER A 213 0.58 7.86 -12.40
N ALA A 214 0.07 8.82 -13.18
CA ALA A 214 0.37 10.25 -12.98
C ALA A 214 -0.27 10.81 -11.69
N ILE A 215 -1.49 10.39 -11.36
CA ILE A 215 -2.15 10.74 -10.08
C ILE A 215 -1.34 10.17 -8.92
N PHE A 216 -0.93 8.89 -9.02
CA PHE A 216 -0.15 8.24 -7.98
C PHE A 216 1.25 8.84 -7.83
N LEU A 217 1.90 9.24 -8.92
CA LEU A 217 3.18 9.98 -8.91
C LEU A 217 3.06 11.28 -8.11
N THR A 218 1.98 12.03 -8.32
CA THR A 218 1.73 13.27 -7.58
C THR A 218 1.57 12.97 -6.10
N ASN A 219 0.75 11.96 -5.76
CA ASN A 219 0.55 11.56 -4.38
C ASN A 219 1.86 11.14 -3.70
N THR A 220 2.62 10.19 -4.27
CA THR A 220 3.87 9.72 -3.66
C THR A 220 4.92 10.81 -3.55
N THR A 221 4.95 11.77 -4.48
CA THR A 221 5.83 12.95 -4.39
C THR A 221 5.46 13.82 -3.19
N VAL A 222 4.18 14.18 -3.03
CA VAL A 222 3.72 15.02 -1.90
C VAL A 222 3.99 14.30 -0.58
N TRP A 223 3.71 12.99 -0.49
CA TRP A 223 4.00 12.20 0.72
C TRP A 223 5.49 12.09 1.04
N THR A 224 6.34 11.95 0.02
CA THR A 224 7.80 11.91 0.21
C THR A 224 8.29 13.24 0.77
N VAL A 225 7.82 14.38 0.22
CA VAL A 225 8.20 15.72 0.71
C VAL A 225 7.66 15.95 2.12
N PHE A 226 6.42 15.54 2.40
CA PHE A 226 5.82 15.60 3.74
C PHE A 226 6.68 14.85 4.76
N ALA A 227 6.91 13.56 4.53
CA ALA A 227 7.61 12.72 5.48
C ALA A 227 9.08 13.12 5.66
N PHE A 228 9.73 13.60 4.60
CA PHE A 228 11.09 14.14 4.71
C PHE A 228 11.13 15.39 5.58
N ALA A 229 10.09 16.25 5.51
CA ALA A 229 10.00 17.44 6.33
C ALA A 229 9.54 17.15 7.78
N ASP A 230 8.87 16.02 8.01
CA ASP A 230 8.44 15.50 9.32
C ASP A 230 9.52 14.60 9.99
N ASP A 231 10.66 14.40 9.31
CA ASP A 231 11.78 13.52 9.70
C ASP A 231 11.40 12.03 9.90
N ASP A 232 10.35 11.58 9.22
CA ASP A 232 9.85 10.20 9.26
C ASP A 232 10.40 9.38 8.08
N MET A 233 11.55 8.74 8.29
CA MET A 233 12.21 7.95 7.25
C MET A 233 11.42 6.71 6.84
N PHE A 234 10.60 6.15 7.73
CA PHE A 234 9.75 5.00 7.40
C PHE A 234 8.68 5.40 6.42
N VAL A 235 8.08 6.58 6.53
CA VAL A 235 7.13 7.05 5.51
C VAL A 235 7.83 7.51 4.23
N VAL A 236 9.06 8.06 4.31
CA VAL A 236 9.85 8.47 3.13
C VAL A 236 10.17 7.30 2.21
N VAL A 237 10.71 6.20 2.73
CA VAL A 237 11.26 5.08 1.94
C VAL A 237 10.25 4.49 0.94
N PRO A 238 9.06 4.01 1.34
CA PRO A 238 8.11 3.40 0.42
C PRO A 238 7.54 4.42 -0.56
N ASN A 239 7.31 5.67 -0.14
CA ASN A 239 6.79 6.72 -1.03
C ASN A 239 7.82 7.14 -2.08
N ALA A 240 9.10 7.26 -1.71
CA ALA A 240 10.17 7.57 -2.65
C ALA A 240 10.34 6.43 -3.68
N ILE A 241 10.27 5.17 -3.25
CA ILE A 241 10.29 4.02 -4.17
C ILE A 241 9.06 4.05 -5.08
N GLY A 242 7.86 4.32 -4.54
CA GLY A 242 6.63 4.47 -5.33
C GLY A 242 6.72 5.58 -6.37
N MET A 243 7.31 6.72 -6.00
CA MET A 243 7.61 7.83 -6.92
C MET A 243 8.52 7.35 -8.06
N LEU A 244 9.61 6.63 -7.76
CA LEU A 244 10.51 6.09 -8.80
C LEU A 244 9.81 5.08 -9.72
N VAL A 245 8.97 4.21 -9.17
CA VAL A 245 8.15 3.27 -9.94
C VAL A 245 7.23 4.02 -10.90
N CYS A 246 6.55 5.08 -10.44
CA CYS A 246 5.68 5.87 -11.32
C CYS A 246 6.45 6.66 -12.38
N VAL A 247 7.62 7.22 -12.06
CA VAL A 247 8.50 7.84 -13.06
C VAL A 247 8.89 6.82 -14.13
N ALA A 248 9.23 5.59 -13.73
CA ALA A 248 9.54 4.51 -14.67
C ALA A 248 8.33 4.14 -15.55
N GLN A 249 7.11 4.09 -14.98
CA GLN A 249 5.88 3.86 -15.76
C GLN A 249 5.67 4.95 -16.82
N VAL A 250 5.83 6.22 -16.47
CA VAL A 250 5.70 7.35 -17.40
C VAL A 250 6.78 7.28 -18.49
N ALA A 251 8.03 6.99 -18.11
CA ALA A 251 9.14 6.84 -19.06
C ALA A 251 8.88 5.70 -20.06
N LEU A 252 8.42 4.53 -19.59
CA LEU A 252 8.09 3.40 -20.45
C LEU A 252 6.93 3.70 -21.39
N TYR A 253 5.92 4.45 -20.95
CA TYR A 253 4.81 4.86 -21.80
C TYR A 253 5.28 5.75 -22.97
N VAL A 254 6.22 6.66 -22.72
CA VAL A 254 6.80 7.53 -23.76
C VAL A 254 7.71 6.73 -24.70
N MET A 255 8.49 5.78 -24.18
CA MET A 255 9.43 4.97 -24.98
C MET A 255 8.73 3.90 -25.82
N TYR A 256 7.62 3.34 -25.34
CA TYR A 256 6.86 2.27 -26.01
C TYR A 256 5.39 2.65 -26.18
N PRO A 257 5.06 3.62 -27.06
CA PRO A 257 3.70 4.13 -27.22
C PRO A 257 2.69 3.01 -27.52
N PRO A 258 1.44 3.12 -27.02
CA PRO A 258 0.39 2.13 -27.28
C PRO A 258 0.14 1.96 -28.78
N LYS A 259 0.16 0.72 -29.28
CA LYS A 259 0.04 0.45 -30.73
C LYS A 259 -1.38 0.60 -31.27
N ASN A 260 -2.40 0.53 -30.40
CA ASN A 260 -3.81 0.66 -30.78
C ASN A 260 -4.52 1.69 -29.90
N THR A 261 -4.52 2.96 -30.31
CA THR A 261 -5.28 4.03 -29.65
C THR A 261 -6.77 3.92 -30.01
N LYS A 262 -7.49 2.97 -29.42
CA LYS A 262 -8.96 3.04 -29.32
C LYS A 262 -9.34 2.99 -27.85
N GLU A 263 -9.66 4.18 -27.35
CA GLU A 263 -10.16 4.50 -26.01
C GLU A 263 -9.24 4.13 -24.85
N VAL A 264 -8.63 5.17 -24.27
CA VAL A 264 -8.16 5.15 -22.88
C VAL A 264 -9.41 5.03 -22.00
N SER A 265 -9.92 3.81 -21.89
CA SER A 265 -10.86 3.47 -20.84
C SER A 265 -10.11 3.62 -19.53
N VAL A 266 -10.67 4.40 -18.62
CA VAL A 266 -10.36 4.34 -17.19
C VAL A 266 -10.86 2.98 -16.72
N ASN A 267 -10.15 1.91 -17.10
CA ASN A 267 -10.42 0.56 -16.67
C ASN A 267 -9.40 0.30 -15.55
N CYS A 268 -9.71 0.87 -14.38
CA CYS A 268 -9.06 0.45 -13.16
C CYS A 268 -9.58 -0.99 -12.91
N GLY A 269 -8.70 -1.93 -12.57
CA GLY A 269 -9.13 -3.31 -12.29
C GLY A 269 -9.01 -4.36 -13.42
N GLU A 270 -8.45 -4.05 -14.58
CA GLU A 270 -7.96 -5.09 -15.51
C GLU A 270 -6.44 -5.27 -15.36
N LEU A 271 -6.01 -5.66 -14.16
CA LEU A 271 -4.79 -6.47 -14.03
C LEU A 271 -5.22 -7.92 -14.28
N GLU A 272 -5.44 -8.24 -15.56
CA GLU A 272 -5.59 -9.62 -15.99
C GLU A 272 -4.31 -10.37 -15.66
N LEU A 273 -4.46 -11.33 -14.76
CA LEU A 273 -3.51 -12.39 -14.50
C LEU A 273 -3.46 -13.27 -15.77
N GLN A 274 -2.72 -12.83 -16.80
CA GLN A 274 -2.36 -13.69 -17.91
C GLN A 274 -1.43 -14.78 -17.38
N GLN A 275 -2.03 -15.91 -17.01
CA GLN A 275 -1.32 -17.16 -16.83
C GLN A 275 -0.42 -17.41 -18.05
N PRO A 276 0.82 -17.91 -17.84
CA PRO A 276 1.68 -18.26 -18.96
C PRO A 276 0.96 -19.34 -19.78
N ALA A 277 0.83 -19.07 -21.09
CA ALA A 277 0.27 -19.99 -22.07
C ALA A 277 0.84 -21.40 -21.85
N SER A 278 0.00 -22.32 -21.38
CA SER A 278 0.31 -23.74 -21.44
C SER A 278 0.50 -24.11 -22.91
N LYS A 279 1.69 -24.60 -23.25
CA LYS A 279 2.03 -25.15 -24.57
C LYS A 279 0.93 -26.10 -25.04
N PRO A 280 0.59 -26.13 -26.34
CA PRO A 280 -0.39 -27.07 -26.85
C PRO A 280 0.09 -28.50 -26.63
N ALA A 281 -0.80 -29.34 -26.10
CA ALA A 281 -0.59 -30.78 -26.02
C ALA A 281 -0.28 -31.29 -27.42
N LYS A 282 0.87 -31.98 -27.54
CA LYS A 282 1.31 -32.62 -28.78
C LYS A 282 0.22 -33.55 -29.30
N GLU A 283 -0.19 -33.26 -30.52
CA GLU A 283 -0.78 -34.16 -31.49
C GLU A 283 0.14 -35.41 -31.62
N LEU A 284 -0.33 -36.55 -31.11
CA LEU A 284 0.25 -37.87 -31.38
C LEU A 284 -0.52 -38.46 -32.55
N LEU A 285 0.07 -38.37 -33.75
CA LEU A 285 -0.43 -38.98 -34.97
C LEU A 285 -0.09 -40.49 -35.04
N SER A 286 -1.15 -41.29 -35.20
CA SER A 286 -1.28 -42.42 -36.15
C SER A 286 -0.60 -43.77 -35.84
N PRO A 287 -0.86 -44.87 -36.61
CA PRO A 287 -1.95 -45.18 -37.56
C PRO A 287 -2.57 -46.59 -37.35
N THR A 288 -3.79 -46.86 -37.83
CA THR A 288 -4.10 -48.18 -38.44
C THR A 288 -5.17 -48.04 -39.53
N THR A 289 -4.74 -48.35 -40.76
CA THR A 289 -5.47 -48.81 -41.95
C THR A 289 -6.60 -49.80 -41.62
N THR A 290 -7.71 -49.95 -42.34
CA THR A 290 -7.89 -50.23 -43.79
C THR A 290 -9.41 -50.19 -44.13
N PRO A 291 -9.81 -50.20 -45.42
CA PRO A 291 -11.11 -49.73 -45.94
C PRO A 291 -12.09 -50.87 -46.28
N TYR A 292 -13.42 -50.67 -46.30
CA TYR A 292 -14.35 -51.46 -47.14
C TYR A 292 -15.68 -50.72 -47.41
N THR A 293 -15.84 -50.35 -48.69
CA THR A 293 -16.97 -50.54 -49.62
C THR A 293 -18.41 -50.08 -49.32
N LYS A 294 -18.95 -49.35 -50.32
CA LYS A 294 -20.37 -49.05 -50.57
C LYS A 294 -21.26 -50.31 -50.60
N LEU A 295 -22.48 -50.21 -50.08
CA LEU A 295 -23.65 -50.91 -50.61
C LEU A 295 -24.93 -50.09 -50.36
N ASN A 296 -25.77 -50.12 -51.38
CA ASN A 296 -26.99 -49.37 -51.61
C ASN A 296 -28.21 -49.86 -50.77
N ASP A 297 -29.20 -48.97 -50.73
CA ASP A 297 -30.66 -49.19 -50.66
C ASP A 297 -31.27 -49.88 -49.42
N CYS A 298 -32.13 -49.12 -48.72
CA CYS A 298 -33.45 -49.57 -48.24
C CYS A 298 -34.36 -48.36 -47.96
N GLU A 299 -35.27 -48.18 -48.92
CA GLU A 299 -36.63 -47.65 -48.92
C GLU A 299 -37.39 -47.68 -47.56
N VAL A 300 -38.29 -46.70 -47.35
CA VAL A 300 -39.73 -46.85 -47.00
C VAL A 300 -40.25 -45.57 -46.28
N VAL A 301 -41.17 -44.89 -46.99
CA VAL A 301 -42.13 -43.81 -46.63
C VAL A 301 -41.60 -42.38 -46.53
#